data_AF-A0A285GW10-F1
#
_entry.id   AF-A0A285GW10-F1
#
_cell.length_a   1.000
_cell.length_b   1.000
_cell.length_c   1.000
_cell.angle_alpha   90.00
_cell.angle_beta   90.00
_cell.angle_gamma   90.00
#
_symmetry.space_group_name_H-M   'P 1'
#
loop_
_entity.id
_entity.type
_entity.pdbx_description
1 polymer ?
#
loop_
_entity_poly.entity_id
_entity_poly.type
_entity_poly.pdbx_seq_one_letter_code
_entity_poly.pdbx_strand_id
1 'polypeptide(L)'
;MRYNFKQKLFRLLLERGYSKEKIINIFEFLGGILFLPNDLELMFRDDIKENIGGDEIMTKELTNLYQAGKSEGKKERDVEIAEMMLKNNEDIEKIMKYTQLSKEKI
;
A
#
# COMPACT_ATOMS: atom_id res chain seq x y z
N MET A 1 -6.30 -14.71 17.53
CA MET A 1 -5.42 -13.86 18.39
C MET A 1 -5.59 -12.36 18.09
N ARG A 2 -5.39 -11.88 16.85
CA ARG A 2 -5.49 -10.45 16.46
C ARG A 2 -6.85 -9.80 16.79
N TYR A 3 -7.96 -10.49 16.53
CA TYR A 3 -9.31 -9.99 16.83
C TYR A 3 -9.52 -9.75 18.34
N ASN A 4 -9.12 -10.69 19.19
CA ASN A 4 -9.23 -10.54 20.65
C ASN A 4 -8.41 -9.36 21.16
N PHE A 5 -7.23 -9.11 20.57
CA PHE A 5 -6.44 -7.91 20.90
C PHE A 5 -7.18 -6.63 20.53
N LYS A 6 -7.71 -6.54 19.29
CA LYS A 6 -8.51 -5.38 18.85
C LYS A 6 -9.73 -5.14 19.75
N GLN A 7 -10.44 -6.21 20.14
CA GLN A 7 -11.57 -6.09 21.06
C GLN A 7 -11.17 -5.61 22.46
N LYS A 8 -10.08 -6.15 23.03
CA LYS A 8 -9.58 -5.73 24.34
C LYS A 8 -9.15 -4.26 24.32
N LEU A 9 -8.43 -3.84 23.29
CA LEU A 9 -8.05 -2.45 23.11
C LEU A 9 -9.26 -1.54 22.96
N PHE A 10 -10.23 -1.91 22.12
CA PHE A 10 -11.46 -1.14 21.94
C PHE A 10 -12.23 -0.97 23.26
N ARG A 11 -12.40 -2.04 24.03
CA ARG A 11 -13.04 -1.99 25.35
C ARG A 11 -12.29 -1.09 26.32
N LEU A 12 -10.97 -1.22 26.40
CA LEU A 12 -10.14 -0.37 27.26
C LEU A 12 -10.29 1.13 26.93
N LEU A 13 -10.35 1.48 25.64
CA LEU A 13 -10.52 2.86 25.22
C LEU A 13 -11.91 3.40 25.60
N LEU A 14 -12.95 2.57 25.47
CA LEU A 14 -14.30 2.92 25.94
C LEU A 14 -14.34 3.12 27.46
N GLU A 15 -13.75 2.18 28.23
CA GLU A 15 -13.70 2.23 29.69
C GLU A 15 -12.99 3.47 30.21
N ARG A 16 -12.00 3.97 29.46
CA ARG A 16 -11.28 5.21 29.77
C ARG A 16 -11.98 6.49 29.29
N GLY A 17 -13.17 6.38 28.71
CA GLY A 17 -13.96 7.54 28.28
C GLY A 17 -13.42 8.25 27.04
N TYR A 18 -12.65 7.56 26.18
CA TYR A 18 -12.18 8.15 24.93
C TYR A 18 -13.36 8.45 24.01
N SER A 19 -13.31 9.59 23.33
CA SER A 19 -14.32 9.95 22.33
C SER A 19 -14.26 9.00 21.12
N LYS A 20 -15.39 8.86 20.42
CA LYS A 20 -15.48 8.07 19.18
C LYS A 20 -14.37 8.44 18.18
N GLU A 21 -14.15 9.74 17.98
CA GLU A 21 -13.12 10.26 17.08
C GLU A 21 -11.72 9.84 17.53
N LYS A 22 -11.42 9.96 18.83
CA LYS A 22 -10.10 9.57 19.36
C LYS A 22 -9.86 8.07 19.20
N ILE A 23 -10.89 7.24 19.39
CA ILE A 23 -10.82 5.79 19.18
C ILE A 23 -10.51 5.49 17.71
N ILE A 24 -11.23 6.12 16.78
CA ILE A 24 -11.00 5.97 15.33
C ILE A 24 -9.55 6.33 14.99
N ASN A 25 -9.09 7.50 15.41
CA ASN A 25 -7.73 7.98 15.12
C ASN A 25 -6.65 7.04 15.66
N ILE A 26 -6.86 6.40 16.82
CA ILE A 26 -5.93 5.40 17.37
C ILE A 26 -5.89 4.17 16.47
N PHE A 27 -7.04 3.66 16.02
CA PHE A 27 -7.07 2.49 15.14
C PHE A 27 -6.53 2.79 13.74
N GLU A 28 -6.76 4.00 13.23
CA GLU A 28 -6.14 4.47 11.98
C GLU A 28 -4.62 4.57 12.12
N PHE A 29 -4.12 5.17 13.21
CA PHE A 29 -2.69 5.25 13.49
C PHE A 29 -2.04 3.87 13.60
N LEU A 30 -2.65 2.95 14.35
CA LEU A 30 -2.18 1.57 14.46
C LEU A 30 -2.23 0.83 13.11
N GLY A 31 -3.23 1.14 12.28
CA GLY A 31 -3.31 0.66 10.91
C GLY A 31 -2.14 1.20 10.06
N GLY A 32 -1.85 2.49 10.15
CA GLY A 32 -0.77 3.15 9.41
C GLY A 32 0.64 2.71 9.81
N ILE A 33 0.85 2.26 11.05
CA ILE A 33 2.13 1.63 11.44
C ILE A 33 2.31 0.28 10.74
N LEU A 34 1.24 -0.48 10.56
CA LEU A 34 1.27 -1.82 9.97
C LEU A 34 1.26 -1.80 8.44
N PHE A 35 0.75 -0.72 7.85
CA PHE A 35 0.60 -0.57 6.41
C PHE A 35 1.08 0.81 6.01
N LEU A 36 2.24 0.85 5.38
CA LEU A 36 2.82 2.07 4.84
C LEU A 36 2.31 2.28 3.39
N PRO A 37 2.34 3.53 2.88
CA PRO A 37 2.30 3.81 1.46
C PRO A 37 3.30 2.95 0.68
N ASN A 38 2.97 2.57 -0.56
CA ASN A 38 3.75 1.59 -1.33
C ASN A 38 5.24 1.93 -1.44
N ASP A 39 5.57 3.20 -1.66
CA ASP A 39 6.95 3.71 -1.72
C ASP A 39 7.69 3.45 -0.39
N LEU A 40 7.03 3.73 0.73
CA LEU A 40 7.58 3.51 2.06
C LEU A 40 7.65 2.01 2.43
N GLU A 41 6.74 1.16 1.93
CA GLU A 41 6.82 -0.30 2.10
C GLU A 41 8.04 -0.90 1.40
N LEU A 42 8.38 -0.41 0.21
CA LEU A 42 9.56 -0.86 -0.53
C LEU A 42 10.85 -0.43 0.16
N MET A 43 10.90 0.80 0.65
CA MET A 43 12.01 1.28 1.46
C MET A 43 12.15 0.43 2.73
N PHE A 44 11.06 0.16 3.44
CA PHE A 44 11.09 -0.63 4.67
C PHE A 44 11.49 -2.10 4.41
N ARG A 45 11.12 -2.68 3.27
CA ARG A 45 11.66 -3.98 2.83
C ARG A 45 13.18 -3.94 2.70
N ASP A 46 13.70 -2.89 2.08
CA ASP A 46 15.14 -2.78 1.85
C ASP A 46 15.87 -2.60 3.18
N ASP A 47 15.31 -1.82 4.12
CA ASP A 47 15.81 -1.74 5.50
C ASP A 47 15.86 -3.12 6.20
N ILE A 48 14.80 -3.93 6.06
CA ILE A 48 14.74 -5.29 6.63
C ILE A 48 15.84 -6.19 6.03
N LYS A 49 16.03 -6.13 4.70
CA LYS A 49 17.07 -6.92 4.03
C LYS A 49 18.47 -6.51 4.48
N GLU A 50 18.74 -5.21 4.58
CA GLU A 50 20.04 -4.67 4.93
C GLU A 50 20.41 -4.93 6.40
N ASN A 51 19.43 -4.89 7.32
CA ASN A 51 19.73 -4.96 8.75
C ASN A 51 19.64 -6.37 9.35
N ILE A 52 18.70 -7.20 8.90
CA ILE A 52 18.45 -8.52 9.50
C ILE A 52 18.47 -9.67 8.50
N GLY A 53 18.89 -9.42 7.25
CA GLY A 53 19.03 -10.46 6.22
C GLY A 53 17.69 -11.03 5.76
N GLY A 54 16.63 -10.23 5.80
CA GLY A 54 15.24 -10.66 5.65
C GLY A 54 14.99 -11.55 4.43
N ASP A 55 14.67 -12.82 4.71
CA ASP A 55 14.16 -13.72 3.69
C ASP A 55 12.75 -13.31 3.25
N GLU A 56 12.27 -13.97 2.20
CA GLU A 56 10.98 -13.66 1.58
C GLU A 56 9.79 -13.89 2.53
N ILE A 57 9.93 -14.79 3.51
CA ILE A 57 8.87 -15.13 4.47
C ILE A 57 8.79 -14.03 5.53
N MET A 58 9.92 -13.65 6.13
CA MET A 58 10.00 -12.60 7.13
C MET A 58 9.53 -11.25 6.57
N THR A 59 9.93 -10.94 5.35
CA THR A 59 9.46 -9.73 4.65
C THR A 59 7.94 -9.73 4.52
N LYS A 60 7.32 -10.85 4.10
CA LYS A 60 5.85 -10.96 3.97
C LYS A 60 5.09 -10.85 5.29
N GLU A 61 5.70 -11.18 6.41
CA GLU A 61 5.08 -11.05 7.73
C GLU A 61 5.15 -9.63 8.30
N LEU A 62 6.22 -8.89 7.96
CA LEU A 62 6.51 -7.56 8.49
C LEU A 62 6.01 -6.42 7.60
N THR A 63 5.76 -6.70 6.33
CA THR A 63 5.41 -5.69 5.31
C THR A 63 4.14 -6.10 4.58
N ASN A 64 3.53 -5.15 3.87
CA ASN A 64 2.39 -5.43 3.00
C ASN A 64 2.81 -5.72 1.55
N LEU A 65 4.08 -6.07 1.32
CA LEU A 65 4.77 -6.09 0.03
C LEU A 65 4.01 -6.73 -1.13
N TYR A 66 3.24 -7.78 -0.88
CA TYR A 66 2.41 -8.40 -1.91
C TYR A 66 1.44 -7.39 -2.57
N GLN A 67 0.82 -6.52 -1.76
CA GLN A 67 -0.08 -5.48 -2.25
C GLN A 67 0.69 -4.35 -2.94
N ALA A 68 1.81 -3.90 -2.35
CA ALA A 68 2.69 -2.90 -2.94
C ALA A 68 3.21 -3.35 -4.31
N GLY A 69 3.81 -4.53 -4.41
CA GLY A 69 4.34 -5.10 -5.66
C GLY A 69 3.26 -5.38 -6.70
N LYS A 70 2.06 -5.84 -6.30
CA LYS A 70 0.92 -5.97 -7.22
C LYS A 70 0.51 -4.61 -7.80
N SER A 71 0.54 -3.55 -6.98
CA SER A 71 0.21 -2.21 -7.43
C SER A 71 1.29 -1.60 -8.32
N GLU A 72 2.57 -1.85 -8.05
CA GLU A 72 3.68 -1.40 -8.91
C GLU A 72 3.66 -2.10 -10.26
N GLY A 73 3.57 -3.43 -10.29
CA GLY A 73 3.52 -4.17 -11.55
C GLY A 73 2.32 -3.79 -12.41
N LYS A 74 1.19 -3.39 -11.80
CA LYS A 74 0.07 -2.80 -12.55
C LYS A 74 0.46 -1.45 -13.18
N LYS A 75 1.09 -0.55 -12.41
CA LYS A 75 1.53 0.77 -12.91
C LYS A 75 2.55 0.63 -14.04
N GLU A 76 3.55 -0.24 -13.87
CA GLU A 76 4.57 -0.51 -14.89
C GLU A 76 3.91 -1.02 -16.18
N ARG A 77 3.03 -2.01 -16.07
CA ARG A 77 2.26 -2.53 -17.21
C ARG A 77 1.44 -1.43 -17.90
N ASP A 78 0.76 -0.59 -17.13
CA ASP A 78 -0.09 0.47 -17.68
C ASP A 78 0.76 1.51 -18.46
N VAL A 79 1.99 1.78 -17.99
CA VAL A 79 2.97 2.63 -18.70
C VAL A 79 3.49 1.94 -19.97
N GLU A 80 3.91 0.67 -19.90
CA GLU A 80 4.36 -0.09 -21.07
C GLU A 80 3.30 -0.15 -22.17
N ILE A 81 2.03 -0.35 -21.80
CA ILE A 81 0.90 -0.32 -22.73
C ILE A 81 0.74 1.07 -23.35
N ALA A 82 0.84 2.13 -22.56
CA ALA A 82 0.77 3.50 -23.09
C ALA A 82 1.87 3.77 -24.12
N GLU A 83 3.11 3.36 -23.83
CA GLU A 83 4.24 3.50 -24.76
C GLU A 83 4.04 2.73 -26.06
N MET A 84 3.52 1.49 -25.99
CA MET A 84 3.21 0.71 -27.19
C MET A 84 2.10 1.37 -28.02
N MET A 85 1.07 1.90 -27.37
CA MET A 85 -0.04 2.59 -28.06
C MET A 85 0.42 3.91 -28.68
N LEU A 86 1.28 4.68 -28.00
CA LEU A 86 1.91 5.88 -28.55
C LEU A 86 2.76 5.56 -29.79
N LYS A 87 3.57 4.49 -29.74
CA LYS A 87 4.35 4.02 -30.91
C LYS A 87 3.47 3.64 -32.10
N ASN A 88 2.24 3.19 -31.83
CA ASN A 88 1.25 2.84 -32.85
C ASN A 88 0.40 4.04 -33.30
N ASN A 89 0.72 5.27 -32.88
CA ASN A 89 -0.05 6.50 -33.14
C ASN A 89 -1.53 6.40 -32.73
N GLU A 90 -1.82 5.67 -31.66
CA GLU A 90 -3.16 5.60 -31.09
C GLU A 90 -3.54 6.93 -30.42
N ASP A 91 -4.84 7.25 -30.43
CA ASP A 91 -5.33 8.50 -29.85
C ASP A 91 -5.14 8.57 -28.33
N ILE A 92 -4.83 9.77 -27.82
CA ILE A 92 -4.53 10.00 -26.41
C ILE A 92 -5.74 9.65 -25.53
N GLU A 93 -6.97 9.93 -25.97
CA GLU A 93 -8.17 9.57 -25.19
C GLU A 93 -8.33 8.05 -25.07
N LYS A 94 -7.98 7.32 -26.13
CA LYS A 94 -7.96 5.86 -26.13
C LYS A 94 -6.92 5.33 -25.16
N ILE A 95 -5.71 5.89 -25.15
CA ILE A 95 -4.65 5.51 -24.21
C ILE A 95 -5.11 5.72 -22.77
N MET A 96 -5.62 6.91 -22.43
CA MET A 96 -6.14 7.23 -21.10
C MET A 96 -7.23 6.25 -20.66
N LYS A 97 -8.15 5.87 -21.56
CA LYS A 97 -9.23 4.92 -21.26
C LYS A 97 -8.72 3.53 -20.87
N TYR A 98 -7.68 3.03 -21.53
CA TYR A 98 -7.18 1.67 -21.31
C TYR A 98 -6.11 1.57 -20.22
N THR A 99 -5.30 2.61 -20.00
CA THR A 99 -4.20 2.60 -19.02
C THR A 99 -4.54 3.32 -17.72
N GLN A 100 -5.67 4.05 -17.66
CA GLN A 100 -6.08 4.86 -16.51
C GLN A 100 -5.03 5.94 -16.12
N LEU A 101 -4.10 6.24 -17.02
CA LEU A 101 -3.10 7.28 -16.84
C LEU A 101 -3.70 8.66 -17.12
N SER A 102 -3.21 9.67 -16.41
CA SER A 102 -3.53 11.07 -16.73
C SER A 102 -2.75 11.51 -17.97
N LYS A 103 -3.26 12.55 -18.65
CA LYS A 103 -2.57 13.15 -19.80
C LYS A 103 -1.15 13.64 -19.48
N GLU A 104 -0.88 14.01 -18.22
CA GLU A 104 0.45 14.42 -17.75
C GLU A 104 1.45 13.26 -17.65
N LYS A 105 0.95 12.02 -17.58
CA LYS A 105 1.74 10.78 -17.47
C LYS A 105 1.87 10.02 -18.80
N ILE A 106 1.25 10.52 -19.87
CA ILE A 106 1.32 10.02 -21.24
C ILE A 106 2.22 10.97 -22.01
#